data_AF-A0A175Y0W7-F1
#
_entry.id   AF-A0A175Y0W7-F1
#
_cell.length_a   1.000
_cell.length_b   1.000
_cell.length_c   1.000
_cell.angle_alpha   90.00
_cell.angle_beta   90.00
_cell.angle_gamma   90.00
#
_symmetry.space_group_name_H-M   'P 1'
#
loop_
_entity.id
_entity.type
_entity.pdbx_description
1 polymer ?
#
loop_
_entity_poly.entity_id
_entity_poly.type
_entity_poly.pdbx_seq_one_letter_code
_entity_poly.pdbx_strand_id
1 'polypeptide(L)'
;MTTDPKRPARRATILVWLWLASDIAIALASLWQINALGGFGGPMRDHAAIELSDDIAAVTGGVFMLMFLLSGVAVLRWIFLVNRNAHQWSETMTISPGWNVGWFFVPIATLWKPFVGVRESWAATVSPDDPEAVTTPYWMRVWWGLWLATNVFG
;
A
#
# COMPACT_ATOMS: atom_id res chain seq x y z
N MET A 1 22.71 -5.59 16.09
CA MET A 1 22.17 -4.24 16.39
C MET A 1 20.87 -4.06 15.62
N THR A 2 19.72 -4.11 16.31
CA THR A 2 18.40 -3.90 15.72
C THR A 2 18.23 -2.43 15.30
N THR A 3 17.64 -2.15 14.13
CA THR A 3 17.31 -0.76 13.73
C THR A 3 15.91 -0.42 14.20
N ASP A 4 15.70 0.72 14.86
CA ASP A 4 14.37 1.17 15.29
C ASP A 4 13.42 1.34 14.09
N PRO A 5 12.35 0.53 13.96
CA PRO A 5 11.43 0.58 12.83
C PRO A 5 10.37 1.69 12.98
N LYS A 6 10.26 2.38 14.13
CA LYS A 6 9.20 3.38 14.39
C LYS A 6 9.26 4.57 13.44
N ARG A 7 10.46 5.08 13.15
CA ARG A 7 10.65 6.21 12.21
C ARG A 7 10.24 5.84 10.77
N PRO A 8 10.69 4.71 10.20
CA PRO A 8 10.17 4.18 8.94
C PRO A 8 8.65 3.97 8.94
N ALA A 9 8.09 3.38 10.00
CA ALA A 9 6.65 3.13 10.11
C ALA A 9 5.84 4.43 10.05
N ARG A 10 6.26 5.46 10.77
CA ARG A 10 5.60 6.77 10.76
C ARG A 10 5.65 7.42 9.37
N ARG A 11 6.79 7.33 8.67
CA ARG A 11 6.93 7.85 7.30
C ARG A 11 6.02 7.10 6.33
N ALA A 12 5.99 5.77 6.41
CA ALA A 12 5.10 4.94 5.60
C ALA A 12 3.64 5.30 5.85
N THR A 13 3.25 5.47 7.10
CA THR A 13 1.88 5.88 7.48
C THR A 13 1.50 7.22 6.86
N ILE A 14 2.36 8.25 6.98
CA ILE A 14 2.11 9.57 6.38
C ILE A 14 1.97 9.48 4.86
N LEU A 15 2.88 8.75 4.19
CA LEU A 15 2.85 8.61 2.74
C LEU A 15 1.63 7.84 2.25
N VAL A 16 1.19 6.82 2.98
CA VAL A 16 -0.07 6.12 2.69
C VAL A 16 -1.25 7.07 2.82
N TRP A 17 -1.32 7.90 3.87
CA TRP A 17 -2.40 8.89 4.00
C TRP A 17 -2.38 9.95 2.89
N LEU A 18 -1.20 10.40 2.46
CA LEU A 18 -1.07 11.34 1.35
C LEU A 18 -1.49 10.70 0.02
N TRP A 19 -1.16 9.42 -0.19
CA TRP A 19 -1.63 8.66 -1.32
C TRP A 19 -3.17 8.52 -1.31
N LEU A 20 -3.77 8.10 -0.19
CA LEU A 20 -5.22 8.02 -0.06
C LEU A 20 -5.93 9.39 -0.22
N ALA A 21 -5.29 10.49 0.19
CA ALA A 21 -5.82 11.83 -0.04
C ALA A 21 -5.82 12.19 -1.54
N SER A 22 -4.88 11.66 -2.33
CA SER A 22 -4.85 11.88 -3.78
C SER A 22 -6.00 11.17 -4.51
N ASP A 23 -6.51 10.05 -3.98
CA ASP A 23 -7.73 9.41 -4.50
C ASP A 23 -8.95 10.32 -4.39
N ILE A 24 -9.07 11.09 -3.30
CA ILE A 24 -10.15 12.07 -3.15
C ILE A 24 -10.03 13.16 -4.22
N ALA A 25 -8.81 13.64 -4.49
CA ALA A 25 -8.57 14.63 -5.53
C ALA A 25 -8.92 14.08 -6.93
N ILE A 26 -8.57 12.82 -7.22
CA ILE A 26 -8.96 12.15 -8.46
C ILE A 26 -10.47 12.02 -8.55
N ALA A 27 -11.15 11.56 -7.51
CA ALA A 27 -12.60 11.41 -7.51
C ALA A 27 -13.31 12.75 -7.79
N LEU A 28 -12.84 13.84 -7.18
CA LEU A 28 -13.35 15.19 -7.45
C LEU A 28 -13.06 15.65 -8.88
N ALA A 29 -11.85 15.40 -9.40
CA ALA A 29 -11.49 15.69 -10.78
C ALA A 29 -12.39 14.93 -11.77
N SER A 30 -12.64 13.64 -11.52
CA SER A 30 -13.53 12.81 -12.34
C SER A 30 -14.97 13.31 -12.30
N LEU A 31 -15.50 13.69 -11.13
CA LEU A 31 -16.83 14.29 -11.03
C LEU A 31 -16.92 15.58 -11.84
N TRP A 32 -15.88 16.40 -11.80
CA TRP A 32 -15.84 17.62 -12.59
C TRP A 32 -15.76 17.35 -14.10
N GLN A 33 -14.95 16.39 -14.53
CA GLN A 33 -14.86 15.96 -15.93
C GLN A 33 -16.19 15.42 -16.45
N ILE A 34 -16.87 14.56 -15.68
CA ILE A 34 -18.21 14.04 -16.02
C ILE A 34 -19.18 15.21 -16.19
N ASN A 35 -19.15 16.21 -15.31
CA ASN A 35 -19.98 17.40 -15.45
C ASN A 35 -19.62 18.26 -16.67
N ALA A 36 -18.33 18.43 -16.97
CA ALA A 36 -17.86 19.18 -18.13
C ALA A 36 -18.32 18.56 -19.45
N LEU A 37 -18.38 17.22 -19.51
CA LEU A 37 -18.87 16.45 -20.65
C LEU A 37 -20.40 16.34 -20.71
N GLY A 38 -21.15 16.99 -19.82
CA GLY A 38 -22.61 16.93 -19.77
C GLY A 38 -23.16 15.60 -19.21
N GLY A 39 -22.32 14.76 -18.58
CA GLY A 39 -22.68 13.43 -18.09
C GLY A 39 -23.73 13.40 -16.97
N PHE A 40 -24.11 14.56 -16.43
CA PHE A 40 -25.23 14.71 -15.48
C PHE A 40 -26.50 15.28 -16.13
N GLY A 41 -26.62 15.22 -17.46
CA GLY A 41 -27.80 15.68 -18.22
C GLY A 41 -27.80 17.18 -18.54
N GLY A 42 -26.71 17.89 -18.25
CA GLY A 42 -26.49 19.28 -18.68
C GLY A 42 -25.86 19.37 -20.07
N PRO A 43 -25.79 20.57 -20.68
CA PRO A 43 -25.03 20.75 -21.90
C PRO A 43 -23.55 20.50 -21.63
N MET A 44 -22.85 20.02 -22.66
CA MET A 44 -21.39 20.00 -22.68
C MET A 44 -20.86 21.42 -22.48
N ARG A 45 -19.84 21.57 -21.63
CA ARG A 45 -19.17 22.87 -21.41
C ARG A 45 -18.33 23.25 -22.62
N ASP A 46 -17.81 24.48 -22.62
CA ASP A 46 -16.96 24.97 -23.69
C ASP A 46 -15.61 24.23 -23.73
N HIS A 47 -14.91 24.36 -24.87
CA HIS A 47 -13.63 23.70 -25.09
C HIS A 47 -12.59 24.03 -24.00
N ALA A 48 -12.54 25.28 -23.55
CA ALA A 48 -11.61 25.71 -22.52
C ALA A 48 -11.85 25.02 -21.16
N ALA A 49 -13.12 24.84 -20.75
CA ALA A 49 -13.42 24.11 -19.52
C ALA A 49 -13.08 22.61 -19.62
N ILE A 50 -13.22 22.02 -20.80
CA ILE A 50 -12.86 20.61 -21.04
C ILE A 50 -11.34 20.43 -21.01
N GLU A 51 -10.59 21.30 -21.68
CA GLU A 51 -9.12 21.28 -21.67
C GLU A 51 -8.58 21.40 -20.24
N LEU A 52 -9.13 22.33 -19.43
CA LEU A 52 -8.77 22.44 -18.02
C LEU A 52 -9.10 21.15 -17.24
N SER A 53 -10.15 20.41 -17.61
CA SER A 53 -10.50 19.12 -16.98
C SER A 53 -9.51 18.02 -17.27
N ASP A 54 -9.00 17.98 -18.49
CA ASP A 54 -7.95 17.04 -18.86
C ASP A 54 -6.63 17.40 -18.16
N ASP A 55 -6.28 18.69 -18.05
CA ASP A 55 -5.10 19.15 -17.30
C ASP A 55 -5.19 18.80 -15.81
N ILE A 56 -6.33 19.04 -15.17
CA ILE A 56 -6.55 18.68 -13.76
C ILE A 56 -6.47 17.16 -13.56
N ALA A 57 -7.05 16.36 -14.46
CA ALA A 57 -6.96 14.90 -14.42
C ALA A 57 -5.49 14.44 -14.57
N ALA A 58 -4.73 15.03 -15.49
CA ALA A 58 -3.32 14.71 -15.69
C ALA A 58 -2.46 15.04 -14.46
N VAL A 59 -2.65 16.22 -13.86
CA VAL A 59 -1.90 16.64 -12.66
C VAL A 59 -2.25 15.76 -11.46
N THR A 60 -3.54 15.51 -11.21
CA THR A 60 -3.98 14.66 -10.08
C THR A 60 -3.51 13.23 -10.24
N GLY A 61 -3.57 12.66 -11.45
CA GLY A 61 -3.01 11.34 -11.76
C GLY A 61 -1.48 11.27 -11.56
N GLY A 62 -0.75 12.32 -11.94
CA GLY A 62 0.69 12.41 -11.71
C GLY A 62 1.05 12.45 -10.22
N VAL A 63 0.33 13.24 -9.42
CA VAL A 63 0.50 13.30 -7.96
C VAL A 63 0.18 11.95 -7.32
N PHE A 64 -0.91 11.31 -7.73
CA PHE A 64 -1.29 9.98 -7.27
C PHE A 64 -0.18 8.96 -7.54
N MET A 65 0.33 8.88 -8.77
CA MET A 65 1.39 7.93 -9.13
C MET A 65 2.65 8.18 -8.29
N LEU A 66 3.04 9.43 -8.09
CA LEU A 66 4.18 9.78 -7.25
C LEU A 66 3.97 9.33 -5.78
N MET A 67 2.81 9.62 -5.20
CA MET A 67 2.51 9.24 -3.82
C MET A 67 2.38 7.72 -3.66
N PHE A 68 1.82 7.02 -4.65
CA PHE A 68 1.76 5.56 -4.70
C PHE A 68 3.17 4.94 -4.67
N LEU A 69 4.09 5.42 -5.52
CA LEU A 69 5.46 4.92 -5.54
C LEU A 69 6.21 5.21 -4.23
N LEU A 70 6.11 6.43 -3.71
CA LEU A 70 6.77 6.81 -2.46
C LEU A 70 6.23 6.01 -1.27
N SER A 71 4.91 5.83 -1.19
CA SER A 71 4.27 5.03 -0.14
C SER A 71 4.67 3.55 -0.26
N GLY A 72 4.65 2.98 -1.45
CA GLY A 72 5.11 1.61 -1.72
C GLY A 72 6.55 1.39 -1.26
N VAL A 73 7.49 2.25 -1.66
CA VAL A 73 8.90 2.16 -1.22
C VAL A 73 9.02 2.27 0.30
N ALA A 74 8.27 3.18 0.93
CA ALA A 74 8.31 3.36 2.37
C ALA A 74 7.76 2.14 3.14
N VAL A 75 6.66 1.55 2.67
CA VAL A 75 6.05 0.33 3.24
C VAL A 75 6.97 -0.86 3.06
N LEU A 76 7.50 -1.10 1.85
CA LEU A 76 8.42 -2.21 1.58
C LEU A 76 9.70 -2.10 2.43
N ARG A 77 10.24 -0.88 2.59
CA ARG A 77 11.37 -0.65 3.48
C ARG A 77 11.03 -0.97 4.94
N TRP A 78 9.84 -0.60 5.41
CA TRP A 78 9.40 -0.93 6.76
C TRP A 78 9.26 -2.45 6.94
N ILE A 79 8.64 -3.16 5.98
CA ILE A 79 8.52 -4.63 5.98
C ILE A 79 9.90 -5.29 6.05
N PHE A 80 10.85 -4.85 5.22
CA PHE A 80 12.23 -5.33 5.24
C PHE A 80 12.86 -5.19 6.63
N LEU A 81 12.72 -4.01 7.24
CA LEU A 81 13.33 -3.72 8.54
C LEU A 81 12.72 -4.54 9.68
N VAL A 82 11.39 -4.68 9.70
CA VAL A 82 10.69 -5.46 10.72
C VAL A 82 11.06 -6.94 10.60
N ASN A 83 11.06 -7.49 9.39
CA ASN A 83 11.45 -8.88 9.17
C ASN A 83 12.93 -9.11 9.54
N ARG A 84 13.83 -8.21 9.15
CA ARG A 84 15.26 -8.29 9.52
C ARG A 84 15.48 -8.23 11.03
N ASN A 85 14.70 -7.44 11.77
CA ASN A 85 14.78 -7.42 13.23
C ASN A 85 14.20 -8.71 13.83
N ALA A 86 13.11 -9.24 13.28
CA ALA A 86 12.50 -10.49 13.73
C ALA A 86 13.46 -11.70 13.62
N HIS A 87 14.28 -11.76 12.54
CA HIS A 87 15.38 -12.72 12.40
C HIS A 87 16.45 -12.65 13.51
N GLN A 88 16.50 -11.55 14.29
CA GLN A 88 17.41 -11.46 15.45
C GLN A 88 16.79 -11.97 16.74
N TRP A 89 15.49 -12.25 16.74
CA TRP A 89 14.72 -12.65 17.92
C TRP A 89 14.25 -14.10 17.83
N SER A 90 14.02 -14.61 16.62
CA SER A 90 13.58 -15.98 16.43
C SER A 90 14.40 -16.69 15.34
N GLU A 91 14.83 -17.91 15.64
CA GLU A 91 15.57 -18.78 14.72
C GLU A 91 14.65 -19.48 13.71
N THR A 92 13.33 -19.49 13.94
CA THR A 92 12.36 -20.22 13.11
C THR A 92 11.87 -19.41 11.91
N MET A 93 12.50 -18.28 11.60
CA MET A 93 12.12 -17.41 10.48
C MET A 93 12.44 -18.07 9.13
N THR A 94 11.41 -18.31 8.32
CA THR A 94 11.49 -18.98 7.02
C THR A 94 11.65 -18.03 5.84
N ILE A 95 11.07 -16.82 5.90
CA ILE A 95 11.18 -15.83 4.82
C ILE A 95 12.28 -14.82 5.16
N SER A 96 13.29 -14.72 4.27
CA SER A 96 14.36 -13.74 4.42
C SER A 96 13.88 -12.31 4.19
N PRO A 97 14.54 -11.29 4.76
CA PRO A 97 14.09 -9.89 4.64
C PRO A 97 13.98 -9.41 3.19
N GLY A 98 14.93 -9.81 2.33
CA GLY A 98 14.91 -9.48 0.92
C GLY A 98 13.74 -10.15 0.18
N TRP A 99 13.48 -11.43 0.45
CA TRP A 99 12.37 -12.13 -0.18
C TRP A 99 11.00 -11.69 0.33
N ASN A 100 10.88 -11.26 1.59
CA ASN A 100 9.63 -10.69 2.10
C ASN A 100 9.17 -9.47 1.26
N VAL A 101 10.13 -8.68 0.77
CA VAL A 101 9.88 -7.61 -0.20
C VAL A 101 9.75 -8.15 -1.62
N GLY A 102 10.65 -9.04 -2.04
CA GLY A 102 10.69 -9.59 -3.40
C GLY A 102 9.39 -10.28 -3.82
N TRP A 103 8.69 -10.92 -2.89
CA TRP A 103 7.42 -11.61 -3.18
C TRP A 103 6.30 -10.69 -3.64
N PHE A 104 6.33 -9.39 -3.32
CA PHE A 104 5.35 -8.43 -3.84
C PHE A 104 5.43 -8.26 -5.36
N PHE A 105 6.59 -8.57 -5.97
CA PHE A 105 6.86 -8.38 -7.39
C PHE A 105 6.67 -9.66 -8.23
N VAL A 106 6.32 -10.78 -7.59
CA VAL A 106 6.11 -12.06 -8.28
C VAL A 106 4.60 -12.31 -8.39
N PRO A 107 3.98 -12.27 -9.59
CA PRO A 107 2.52 -12.22 -9.75
C PRO A 107 1.73 -13.30 -9.02
N ILE A 108 2.23 -14.55 -9.02
CA ILE A 108 1.55 -15.66 -8.36
C ILE A 108 1.83 -15.64 -6.85
N ALA A 109 3.10 -15.46 -6.47
CA ALA A 109 3.50 -15.50 -5.07
C ALA A 109 2.97 -14.31 -4.26
N THR A 110 2.75 -13.16 -4.91
CA THR A 110 2.23 -11.95 -4.28
C THR A 110 0.86 -12.21 -3.64
N LEU A 111 0.10 -13.22 -4.07
CA LEU A 111 -1.20 -13.60 -3.51
C LEU A 111 -1.15 -14.12 -2.06
N TRP A 112 -0.01 -14.64 -1.58
CA TRP A 112 0.09 -15.17 -0.21
C TRP A 112 1.46 -15.03 0.45
N LYS A 113 2.57 -15.06 -0.29
CA LYS A 113 3.92 -15.07 0.30
C LYS A 113 4.23 -13.80 1.12
N PRO A 114 3.86 -12.58 0.69
CA PRO A 114 4.12 -11.41 1.52
C PRO A 114 3.33 -11.43 2.83
N PHE A 115 2.08 -11.88 2.80
CA PHE A 115 1.30 -12.08 4.02
C PHE A 115 1.97 -13.04 4.99
N VAL A 116 2.48 -14.16 4.49
CA VAL A 116 3.22 -15.13 5.32
C VAL A 116 4.41 -14.46 6.00
N GLY A 117 5.19 -13.65 5.27
CA GLY A 117 6.38 -13.00 5.82
C GLY A 117 6.07 -11.90 6.84
N VAL A 118 4.99 -11.13 6.65
CA VAL A 118 4.54 -10.13 7.64
C VAL A 118 3.98 -10.82 8.89
N ARG A 119 3.17 -11.88 8.72
CA ARG A 119 2.62 -12.69 9.83
C ARG A 119 3.73 -13.33 10.64
N GLU A 120 4.72 -13.90 9.97
CA GLU A 120 5.88 -14.52 10.62
C GLU A 120 6.69 -13.49 11.42
N SER A 121 6.93 -12.30 10.85
CA SER A 121 7.62 -11.22 11.56
C SER A 121 6.84 -10.72 12.78
N TRP A 122 5.50 -10.68 12.69
CA TRP A 122 4.62 -10.38 13.83
C TRP A 122 4.74 -11.43 14.92
N ALA A 123 4.62 -12.72 14.56
CA ALA A 123 4.68 -13.83 15.51
C ALA A 123 6.02 -13.85 16.27
N ALA A 124 7.13 -13.72 15.55
CA ALA A 124 8.48 -13.66 16.13
C ALA A 124 8.71 -12.43 17.03
N THR A 125 7.93 -11.36 16.86
CA THR A 125 7.97 -10.19 17.76
C THR A 125 7.14 -10.39 19.02
N VAL A 126 6.04 -11.15 18.94
CA VAL A 126 5.12 -11.38 20.07
C VAL A 126 5.64 -12.49 20.99
N SER A 127 6.09 -13.60 20.41
CA SER A 127 6.62 -14.76 21.11
C SER A 127 7.83 -15.28 20.34
N PRO A 128 9.05 -14.80 20.66
CA PRO A 128 10.24 -15.19 19.91
C PRO A 128 10.60 -16.67 20.05
N ASP A 129 10.35 -17.24 21.24
CA ASP A 129 10.65 -18.65 21.59
C ASP A 129 9.64 -19.65 21.02
N ASP A 130 8.40 -19.22 20.79
CA ASP A 130 7.35 -20.02 20.16
C ASP A 130 6.45 -19.15 19.26
N PRO A 131 6.91 -18.78 18.05
CA PRO A 131 6.12 -17.99 17.11
C PRO A 131 4.96 -18.79 16.49
N GLU A 132 5.03 -20.12 16.47
CA GLU A 132 4.01 -20.96 15.84
C GLU A 132 2.70 -20.95 16.64
N ALA A 133 2.77 -20.84 17.96
CA ALA A 133 1.61 -20.68 18.82
C ALA A 133 0.92 -19.30 18.70
N VAL A 134 1.55 -18.30 18.06
CA VAL A 134 0.98 -16.95 17.96
C VAL A 134 -0.18 -16.91 16.95
N THR A 135 -1.38 -16.65 17.47
CA THR A 135 -2.56 -16.47 16.63
C THR A 135 -2.40 -15.27 15.71
N THR A 136 -2.78 -15.43 14.44
CA THR A 136 -2.79 -14.33 13.47
C THR A 136 -3.93 -13.35 13.77
N PRO A 137 -3.65 -12.07 14.03
CA PRO A 137 -4.68 -11.08 14.29
C PRO A 137 -5.68 -10.92 13.13
N TYR A 138 -6.95 -10.69 13.45
CA TYR A 138 -8.01 -10.51 12.44
C TYR A 138 -7.71 -9.34 11.48
N TRP A 139 -7.19 -8.22 11.99
CA TRP A 139 -6.89 -7.05 11.17
C TRP A 139 -5.84 -7.34 10.08
N MET A 140 -4.91 -8.27 10.29
CA MET A 140 -3.94 -8.67 9.25
C MET A 140 -4.66 -9.37 8.10
N ARG A 141 -5.63 -10.22 8.41
CA ARG A 141 -6.42 -10.94 7.41
C ARG A 141 -7.31 -9.99 6.62
N VAL A 142 -7.92 -9.01 7.29
CA VAL A 142 -8.71 -7.96 6.64
C VAL A 142 -7.85 -7.12 5.71
N TRP A 143 -6.72 -6.62 6.21
CA TRP A 143 -5.78 -5.85 5.40
C TRP A 143 -5.35 -6.62 4.15
N TRP A 144 -5.00 -7.90 4.30
CA TRP A 144 -4.61 -8.73 3.16
C TRP A 144 -5.76 -9.01 2.20
N GLY A 145 -6.97 -9.27 2.72
CA GLY A 145 -8.18 -9.44 1.91
C GLY A 145 -8.50 -8.20 1.08
N LEU A 146 -8.35 -7.00 1.66
CA LEU A 146 -8.50 -5.73 0.95
C LEU A 146 -7.42 -5.56 -0.13
N TRP A 147 -6.17 -5.88 0.18
CA TRP A 147 -5.09 -5.85 -0.81
C TRP A 147 -5.36 -6.78 -1.99
N LEU A 148 -5.84 -8.01 -1.74
CA LEU A 148 -6.25 -8.94 -2.81
C LEU A 148 -7.42 -8.40 -3.62
N ALA A 149 -8.41 -7.80 -2.96
CA ALA A 149 -9.55 -7.19 -3.64
C ALA A 149 -9.10 -6.06 -4.58
N THR A 150 -8.19 -5.18 -4.15
CA THR A 150 -7.62 -4.12 -4.99
C THR A 150 -6.92 -4.70 -6.23
N ASN A 151 -6.19 -5.80 -6.11
CA ASN A 151 -5.55 -6.45 -7.27
C ASN A 151 -6.56 -7.01 -8.28
N VAL A 152 -7.79 -7.33 -7.85
CA VAL A 152 -8.85 -7.88 -8.71
C VAL A 152 -9.74 -6.80 -9.30
N PHE A 153 -10.10 -5.79 -8.50
CA PHE A 153 -11.09 -4.78 -8.87
C PHE A 153 -10.50 -3.47 -9.40
N GLY A 154 -9.22 -3.20 -9.13
CA GLY A 154 -8.63 -1.88 -9.36
C GLY A 154 -8.90 -0.95 -8.18
#